data_AF-A0AB74K0M1-F1
#
_entry.id   AF-A0AB74K0M1-F1
#
_cell.length_a   1.000
_cell.length_b   1.000
_cell.length_c   1.000
_cell.angle_alpha   90.00
_cell.angle_beta   90.00
_cell.angle_gamma   90.00
#
_symmetry.space_group_name_H-M   'P 1'
#
loop_
_entity.id
_entity.type
_entity.pdbx_description
1 polymer ?
#
loop_
_entity_poly.entity_id
_entity_poly.type
_entity_poly.pdbx_seq_one_letter_code
_entity_poly.pdbx_strand_id
1 'polypeptide(L)'
;MFFNTIALTTALLAGSSMAEIIWDGRFTETSAAEIGKWSWENQVGAYQYYIHGSGATTDYINISPDYVNPADKSSSDGARITVDGTSSWNGQTMMRTELIPSTKAAINKGKKFYHFSLKRAAENAPDATAEHQVAFFESHFTELKYGVDGSDGKLQWMTDGKSQFDMDFDADVWHNVAYGIDFDAKTVEFYHSTGADEQGL
;
A
#
# COMPACT_ATOMS: atom_id res chain seq x y z
N MET A 1 -29.60 57.69 -12.94
CA MET A 1 -28.27 57.19 -12.49
C MET A 1 -28.24 55.71 -12.80
N PHE A 2 -27.50 55.30 -13.84
CA PHE A 2 -27.31 53.89 -14.18
C PHE A 2 -26.06 53.39 -13.48
N PHE A 3 -26.19 52.42 -12.58
CA PHE A 3 -25.05 51.69 -12.03
C PHE A 3 -24.77 50.49 -12.92
N ASN A 4 -23.68 50.55 -13.69
CA ASN A 4 -23.13 49.40 -14.38
C ASN A 4 -22.31 48.58 -13.38
N THR A 5 -22.85 47.47 -12.91
CA THR A 5 -22.09 46.49 -12.14
C THR A 5 -21.45 45.52 -13.12
N ILE A 6 -20.15 45.68 -13.37
CA ILE A 6 -19.35 44.66 -14.08
C ILE A 6 -19.01 43.59 -13.04
N ALA A 7 -19.71 42.46 -13.09
CA ALA A 7 -19.32 41.25 -12.37
C ALA A 7 -18.11 40.63 -13.08
N LEU A 8 -16.94 40.69 -12.44
CA LEU A 8 -15.74 40.03 -12.90
C LEU A 8 -15.76 38.58 -12.39
N THR A 9 -16.27 37.65 -13.19
CA THR A 9 -16.16 36.20 -12.93
C THR A 9 -14.74 35.75 -13.24
N THR A 10 -13.90 35.62 -12.22
CA THR A 10 -12.61 34.94 -12.31
C THR A 10 -12.87 33.45 -12.40
N ALA A 11 -12.83 32.88 -13.60
CA ALA A 11 -12.79 31.42 -13.77
C ALA A 11 -11.39 30.93 -13.34
N LEU A 12 -11.28 30.33 -12.15
CA LEU A 12 -10.13 29.49 -11.84
C LEU A 12 -10.21 28.25 -12.74
N LEU A 13 -9.41 28.23 -13.81
CA LEU A 13 -9.03 26.96 -14.43
C LEU A 13 -8.09 26.24 -13.46
N ALA A 14 -8.64 25.43 -12.57
CA ALA A 14 -7.88 24.37 -11.94
C ALA A 14 -7.52 23.36 -13.04
N GLY A 15 -6.36 23.54 -13.66
CA GLY A 15 -5.79 22.51 -14.51
C GLY A 15 -5.55 21.30 -13.62
N SER A 16 -6.27 20.21 -13.85
CA SER A 16 -6.00 18.91 -13.26
C SER A 16 -4.63 18.44 -13.77
N SER A 17 -3.57 18.74 -13.03
CA SER A 17 -2.28 18.08 -13.25
C SER A 17 -2.48 16.61 -12.91
N MET A 18 -2.57 15.75 -13.93
CA MET A 18 -2.49 14.30 -13.72
C MET A 18 -1.13 14.03 -13.07
N ALA A 19 -1.12 13.59 -11.81
CA ALA A 19 0.12 13.21 -11.14
C ALA A 19 0.80 12.08 -11.93
N GLU A 20 2.11 12.17 -12.12
CA GLU A 20 2.88 11.15 -12.84
C GLU A 20 3.08 9.91 -11.96
N ILE A 21 2.77 8.73 -12.50
CA ILE A 21 3.15 7.45 -11.89
C ILE A 21 4.63 7.21 -12.18
N ILE A 22 5.47 7.31 -11.15
CA ILE A 22 6.94 7.16 -11.26
C ILE A 22 7.42 5.71 -11.04
N TRP A 23 6.57 4.88 -10.47
CA TRP A 23 6.74 3.44 -10.34
C TRP A 23 5.35 2.81 -10.22
N ASP A 24 5.12 1.72 -10.97
CA ASP A 24 3.85 1.04 -11.03
C ASP A 24 3.98 -0.35 -10.39
N GLY A 25 3.37 -0.50 -9.22
CA GLY A 25 3.29 -1.76 -8.48
C GLY A 25 1.98 -2.52 -8.71
N ARG A 26 1.10 -2.05 -9.59
CA ARG A 26 -0.13 -2.80 -9.86
C ARG A 26 0.23 -4.12 -10.52
N PHE A 27 -0.45 -5.19 -10.13
CA PHE A 27 -0.17 -6.53 -10.63
C PHE A 27 -0.75 -6.79 -12.03
N THR A 28 -1.00 -5.72 -12.80
CA THR A 28 -1.55 -5.79 -14.14
C THR A 28 -0.65 -6.63 -15.04
N GLU A 29 -1.21 -7.67 -15.64
CA GLU A 29 -0.49 -8.65 -16.49
C GLU A 29 0.71 -9.32 -15.78
N THR A 30 0.74 -9.32 -14.44
CA THR A 30 1.78 -9.96 -13.64
C THR A 30 1.29 -11.32 -13.14
N SER A 31 2.20 -12.30 -13.02
CA SER A 31 1.92 -13.57 -12.36
C SER A 31 2.88 -13.83 -11.21
N ALA A 32 2.51 -14.72 -10.29
CA ALA A 32 3.41 -15.19 -9.24
C ALA A 32 4.73 -15.77 -9.82
N ALA A 33 4.65 -16.43 -10.98
CA ALA A 33 5.83 -16.93 -11.68
C ALA A 33 6.73 -15.80 -12.20
N GLU A 34 6.16 -14.69 -12.71
CA GLU A 34 6.96 -13.51 -13.12
C GLU A 34 7.65 -12.86 -11.91
N ILE A 35 6.97 -12.75 -10.76
CA ILE A 35 7.56 -12.24 -9.51
C ILE A 35 8.78 -13.10 -9.11
N GLY A 36 8.68 -14.42 -9.24
CA GLY A 36 9.76 -15.36 -8.95
C GLY A 36 10.97 -15.29 -9.89
N LYS A 37 10.93 -14.51 -10.99
CA LYS A 37 12.08 -14.36 -11.91
C LYS A 37 13.10 -13.33 -11.45
N TRP A 38 12.73 -12.46 -10.51
CA TRP A 38 13.66 -11.47 -9.96
C TRP A 38 14.78 -12.17 -9.18
N SER A 39 16.02 -11.70 -9.35
CA SER A 39 17.15 -12.09 -8.50
C SER A 39 18.15 -10.94 -8.39
N TRP A 40 19.12 -11.06 -7.47
CA TRP A 40 20.21 -10.09 -7.34
C TRP A 40 21.03 -9.93 -8.63
N GLU A 41 21.17 -11.00 -9.41
CA GLU A 41 21.89 -11.02 -10.69
C GLU A 41 20.98 -10.64 -11.88
N ASN A 42 19.66 -10.73 -11.73
CA ASN A 42 18.67 -10.46 -12.77
C ASN A 42 17.47 -9.69 -12.20
N GLN A 43 17.64 -8.39 -12.00
CA GLN A 43 16.64 -7.51 -11.38
C GLN A 43 15.54 -7.11 -12.39
N VAL A 44 14.72 -8.08 -12.79
CA VAL A 44 13.61 -7.91 -13.73
C VAL A 44 12.27 -7.69 -13.02
N GLY A 45 11.32 -7.07 -13.71
CA GLY A 45 9.97 -6.83 -13.17
C GLY A 45 9.88 -5.64 -12.21
N ALA A 46 8.68 -5.39 -11.70
CA ALA A 46 8.38 -4.23 -10.86
C ALA A 46 8.78 -4.41 -9.39
N TYR A 47 9.06 -5.65 -8.96
CA TYR A 47 9.26 -6.01 -7.56
C TYR A 47 10.55 -6.80 -7.35
N GLN A 48 11.28 -6.45 -6.29
CA GLN A 48 12.28 -7.31 -5.68
C GLN A 48 11.54 -8.32 -4.81
N TYR A 49 11.93 -9.59 -4.95
CA TYR A 49 11.31 -10.68 -4.22
C TYR A 49 12.40 -11.58 -3.62
N TYR A 50 12.76 -11.31 -2.36
CA TYR A 50 13.76 -12.08 -1.62
C TYR A 50 13.45 -12.24 -0.12
N ILE A 51 12.46 -11.53 0.40
CA ILE A 51 12.03 -11.61 1.80
C ILE A 51 10.79 -12.51 1.84
N HIS A 52 11.05 -13.80 1.83
CA HIS A 52 10.03 -14.85 1.87
C HIS A 52 10.60 -16.13 2.51
N GLY A 53 9.73 -17.11 2.73
CA GLY A 53 10.09 -18.44 3.23
C GLY A 53 10.75 -19.34 2.19
N SER A 54 10.98 -20.60 2.55
CA SER A 54 11.66 -21.57 1.68
C SER A 54 10.77 -22.24 0.61
N GLY A 55 9.45 -22.01 0.66
CA GLY A 55 8.45 -22.54 -0.25
C GLY A 55 8.47 -21.88 -1.64
N ALA A 56 7.59 -22.36 -2.51
CA ALA A 56 7.42 -21.79 -3.84
C ALA A 56 6.78 -20.40 -3.76
N THR A 57 7.00 -19.54 -4.77
CA THR A 57 6.38 -18.20 -4.80
C THR A 57 4.87 -18.24 -4.63
N THR A 58 4.19 -19.26 -5.18
CA THR A 58 2.73 -19.44 -5.08
C THR A 58 2.24 -19.79 -3.67
N ASP A 59 3.12 -20.25 -2.78
CA ASP A 59 2.77 -20.50 -1.38
C ASP A 59 2.53 -19.16 -0.65
N TYR A 60 3.20 -18.09 -1.09
CA TYR A 60 3.21 -16.79 -0.44
C TYR A 60 2.48 -15.70 -1.23
N ILE A 61 2.47 -15.77 -2.56
CA ILE A 61 1.91 -14.74 -3.44
C ILE A 61 1.04 -15.40 -4.51
N ASN A 62 -0.23 -15.02 -4.53
CA ASN A 62 -1.17 -15.43 -5.57
C ASN A 62 -1.76 -14.19 -6.24
N ILE A 63 -1.77 -14.16 -7.57
CA ILE A 63 -2.31 -13.04 -8.37
C ILE A 63 -3.63 -13.48 -9.01
N SER A 64 -4.67 -12.66 -8.88
CA SER A 64 -6.01 -12.95 -9.41
C SER A 64 -6.84 -11.66 -9.53
N PRO A 65 -7.80 -11.57 -10.47
CA PRO A 65 -8.80 -10.51 -10.50
C PRO A 65 -9.72 -10.52 -9.26
N ASP A 66 -9.79 -11.60 -8.49
CA ASP A 66 -10.59 -11.66 -7.25
C ASP A 66 -9.93 -10.94 -6.06
N TYR A 67 -8.64 -10.61 -6.19
CA TYR A 67 -7.81 -10.03 -5.14
C TYR A 67 -7.57 -8.53 -5.30
N VAL A 68 -8.35 -7.86 -6.17
CA VAL A 68 -8.28 -6.42 -6.39
C VAL A 68 -9.52 -5.72 -5.83
N ASN A 69 -9.40 -4.43 -5.49
CA ASN A 69 -10.57 -3.61 -5.20
C ASN A 69 -11.43 -3.51 -6.47
N PRO A 70 -12.70 -3.97 -6.47
CA PRO A 70 -13.55 -3.90 -7.67
C PRO A 70 -13.81 -2.48 -8.16
N ALA A 71 -13.62 -1.46 -7.30
CA ALA A 71 -13.70 -0.05 -7.68
C ALA A 71 -12.46 0.44 -8.45
N ASP A 72 -11.30 -0.19 -8.26
CA ASP A 72 -10.08 0.13 -9.00
C ASP A 72 -10.17 -0.40 -10.43
N LYS A 73 -10.46 0.47 -11.38
CA LYS A 73 -10.52 0.14 -12.82
C LYS A 73 -9.16 0.18 -13.50
N SER A 74 -8.11 0.55 -12.76
CA SER A 74 -6.77 0.73 -13.28
C SER A 74 -5.86 -0.48 -13.06
N SER A 75 -6.29 -1.42 -12.21
CA SER A 75 -5.63 -2.69 -11.93
C SER A 75 -6.48 -3.85 -12.47
N SER A 76 -5.91 -4.73 -13.30
CA SER A 76 -6.63 -5.94 -13.75
C SER A 76 -6.68 -7.02 -12.67
N ASP A 77 -5.64 -7.09 -11.86
CA ASP A 77 -5.40 -8.13 -10.87
C ASP A 77 -4.90 -7.52 -9.56
N GLY A 78 -5.11 -8.25 -8.47
CA GLY A 78 -4.50 -7.96 -7.18
C GLY A 78 -3.71 -9.15 -6.66
N ALA A 79 -2.98 -8.93 -5.57
CA ALA A 79 -2.20 -9.96 -4.91
C ALA A 79 -2.81 -10.35 -3.57
N ARG A 80 -2.96 -11.66 -3.35
CA ARG A 80 -3.07 -12.23 -2.00
C ARG A 80 -1.67 -12.54 -1.49
N ILE A 81 -1.30 -11.89 -0.40
CA ILE A 81 -0.05 -12.13 0.33
C ILE A 81 -0.36 -13.05 1.51
N THR A 82 0.35 -14.17 1.59
CA THR A 82 0.19 -15.20 2.61
C THR A 82 1.43 -15.28 3.47
N VAL A 83 1.24 -15.22 4.78
CA VAL A 83 2.27 -15.49 5.79
C VAL A 83 1.83 -16.76 6.53
N ASP A 84 2.63 -17.82 6.44
CA ASP A 84 2.37 -19.09 7.08
C ASP A 84 3.59 -19.56 7.91
N GLY A 85 3.52 -20.77 8.48
CA GLY A 85 4.60 -21.34 9.30
C GLY A 85 5.94 -21.55 8.60
N THR A 86 5.99 -21.42 7.27
CA THR A 86 7.20 -21.54 6.45
C THR A 86 7.78 -20.20 6.01
N SER A 87 7.06 -19.09 6.21
CA SER A 87 7.46 -17.72 5.88
C SER A 87 8.62 -17.16 6.73
N SER A 88 9.55 -18.00 7.19
CA SER A 88 10.75 -17.56 7.91
C SER A 88 11.85 -17.20 6.91
N TRP A 89 12.17 -15.91 6.83
CA TRP A 89 13.29 -15.41 6.03
C TRP A 89 14.58 -15.46 6.84
N ASN A 90 15.64 -16.06 6.29
CA ASN A 90 16.97 -16.14 6.93
C ASN A 90 16.99 -16.70 8.37
N GLY A 91 16.05 -17.59 8.71
CA GLY A 91 15.95 -18.18 10.05
C GLY A 91 15.48 -17.20 11.13
N GLN A 92 14.92 -16.05 10.74
CA GLN A 92 14.29 -15.12 11.67
C GLN A 92 13.03 -15.74 12.29
N THR A 93 12.71 -15.30 13.51
CA THR A 93 11.49 -15.71 14.22
C THR A 93 10.25 -14.96 13.74
N MET A 94 10.43 -13.80 13.09
CA MET A 94 9.35 -13.06 12.46
C MET A 94 8.99 -13.71 11.12
N MET A 95 7.71 -13.95 10.91
CA MET A 95 7.18 -14.52 9.68
C MET A 95 6.91 -13.39 8.68
N ARG A 96 7.46 -13.50 7.47
CA ARG A 96 7.57 -12.40 6.51
C ARG A 96 7.28 -12.87 5.09
N THR A 97 6.51 -12.08 4.36
CA THR A 97 6.39 -12.15 2.90
C THR A 97 6.25 -10.72 2.41
N GLU A 98 7.30 -10.21 1.78
CA GLU A 98 7.39 -8.81 1.41
C GLU A 98 7.88 -8.65 -0.02
N LEU A 99 7.31 -7.66 -0.69
CA LEU A 99 7.72 -7.19 -2.01
C LEU A 99 8.23 -5.76 -1.87
N ILE A 100 9.39 -5.49 -2.46
CA ILE A 100 10.01 -4.17 -2.44
C ILE A 100 9.98 -3.59 -3.86
N PRO A 101 9.69 -2.31 -4.07
CA PRO A 101 9.79 -1.68 -5.40
C PRO A 101 11.15 -1.93 -6.08
N SER A 102 11.13 -2.52 -7.27
CA SER A 102 12.31 -2.62 -8.13
C SER A 102 12.30 -1.45 -9.11
N THR A 103 13.03 -0.39 -8.79
CA THR A 103 13.03 0.84 -9.59
C THR A 103 14.32 1.63 -9.42
N LYS A 104 14.62 2.45 -10.44
CA LYS A 104 15.66 3.50 -10.40
C LYS A 104 15.05 4.90 -10.24
N ALA A 105 13.73 5.01 -10.25
CA ALA A 105 13.04 6.29 -10.05
C ALA A 105 13.31 6.83 -8.64
N ALA A 106 13.33 8.15 -8.51
CA ALA A 106 13.55 8.84 -7.24
C ALA A 106 12.27 8.81 -6.37
N ILE A 107 11.81 7.62 -5.99
CA ILE A 107 10.62 7.42 -5.17
C ILE A 107 10.78 7.98 -3.74
N ASN A 108 12.03 8.26 -3.32
CA ASN A 108 12.39 8.74 -1.98
C ASN A 108 12.88 10.21 -1.93
N LYS A 109 12.43 11.07 -2.85
CA LYS A 109 12.83 12.50 -2.89
C LYS A 109 11.65 13.43 -3.13
N GLY A 110 11.66 14.62 -2.51
CA GLY A 110 10.58 15.60 -2.59
C GLY A 110 9.23 15.07 -2.08
N LYS A 111 8.12 15.68 -2.50
CA LYS A 111 6.78 15.17 -2.20
C LYS A 111 6.43 13.97 -3.09
N LYS A 112 5.93 12.90 -2.48
CA LYS A 112 5.56 11.63 -3.12
C LYS A 112 4.32 11.06 -2.44
N PHE A 113 3.56 10.28 -3.20
CA PHE A 113 2.37 9.57 -2.72
C PHE A 113 2.56 8.07 -2.94
N TYR A 114 2.52 7.32 -1.85
CA TYR A 114 2.63 5.85 -1.87
C TYR A 114 1.23 5.26 -1.72
N HIS A 115 0.64 4.83 -2.84
CA HIS A 115 -0.71 4.29 -2.89
C HIS A 115 -0.72 2.78 -2.74
N PHE A 116 -1.67 2.26 -1.97
CA PHE A 116 -2.00 0.85 -1.90
C PHE A 116 -3.44 0.67 -1.41
N SER A 117 -4.05 -0.48 -1.73
CA SER A 117 -5.32 -0.88 -1.14
C SER A 117 -5.16 -2.24 -0.48
N LEU A 118 -5.77 -2.44 0.68
CA LEU A 118 -5.76 -3.73 1.37
C LEU A 118 -7.16 -4.11 1.86
N LYS A 119 -7.40 -5.42 1.94
CA LYS A 119 -8.51 -6.03 2.67
C LYS A 119 -8.00 -7.25 3.40
N ARG A 120 -8.77 -7.75 4.37
CA ARG A 120 -8.64 -9.12 4.87
C ARG A 120 -9.92 -9.91 4.60
N ALA A 121 -9.82 -11.21 4.52
CA ALA A 121 -10.98 -12.10 4.52
C ALA A 121 -11.32 -12.54 5.97
N ALA A 122 -12.47 -13.19 6.14
CA ALA A 122 -12.79 -13.92 7.36
C ALA A 122 -12.00 -15.24 7.47
N GLU A 123 -11.79 -15.91 6.33
CA GLU A 123 -10.94 -17.09 6.24
C GLU A 123 -9.46 -16.69 6.29
N ASN A 124 -8.66 -17.41 7.09
CA ASN A 124 -7.24 -17.12 7.32
C ASN A 124 -6.99 -15.64 7.69
N ALA A 125 -7.88 -15.07 8.51
CA ALA A 125 -7.76 -13.70 8.97
C ALA A 125 -6.44 -13.51 9.76
N PRO A 126 -5.76 -12.35 9.63
CA PRO A 126 -4.61 -12.02 10.47
C PRO A 126 -4.96 -12.12 11.96
N ASP A 127 -4.01 -12.61 12.76
CA ASP A 127 -4.21 -12.82 14.19
C ASP A 127 -4.25 -11.47 14.93
N ALA A 128 -5.39 -11.16 15.56
CA ALA A 128 -5.54 -9.91 16.32
C ALA A 128 -4.69 -9.87 17.61
N THR A 129 -4.06 -10.98 18.00
CA THR A 129 -3.24 -11.10 19.21
C THR A 129 -1.74 -11.08 18.94
N ALA A 130 -1.34 -11.02 17.66
CA ALA A 130 0.05 -10.89 17.25
C ALA A 130 0.24 -9.57 16.50
N GLU A 131 1.34 -8.86 16.75
CA GLU A 131 1.63 -7.62 16.02
C GLU A 131 1.98 -7.93 14.56
N HIS A 132 1.31 -7.25 13.65
CA HIS A 132 1.57 -7.23 12.22
C HIS A 132 2.05 -5.84 11.81
N GLN A 133 3.06 -5.78 10.95
CA GLN A 133 3.58 -4.56 10.33
C GLN A 133 3.34 -4.64 8.83
N VAL A 134 2.61 -3.67 8.27
CA VAL A 134 2.08 -3.73 6.89
C VAL A 134 2.41 -2.43 6.17
N ALA A 135 2.83 -2.56 4.91
CA ALA A 135 3.20 -1.43 4.05
C ALA A 135 4.13 -0.44 4.78
N PHE A 136 5.21 -0.98 5.36
CA PHE A 136 6.16 -0.24 6.18
C PHE A 136 7.43 0.13 5.38
N PHE A 137 8.08 1.21 5.80
CA PHE A 137 9.46 1.48 5.41
C PHE A 137 10.42 0.81 6.39
N GLU A 138 11.63 0.45 5.94
CA GLU A 138 12.65 -0.21 6.78
C GLU A 138 12.93 0.51 8.11
N SER A 139 12.82 1.84 8.15
CA SER A 139 13.04 2.62 9.38
C SER A 139 11.79 2.78 10.25
N HIS A 140 10.64 2.25 9.82
CA HIS A 140 9.34 2.36 10.51
C HIS A 140 8.89 3.80 10.80
N PHE A 141 9.31 4.78 9.98
CA PHE A 141 8.88 6.18 10.17
C PHE A 141 7.38 6.37 9.88
N THR A 142 6.83 5.53 9.00
CA THR A 142 5.39 5.37 8.76
C THR A 142 5.08 3.94 8.36
N GLU A 143 3.95 3.41 8.84
CA GLU A 143 3.48 2.05 8.56
C GLU A 143 2.02 1.86 8.98
N LEU A 144 1.39 0.77 8.54
CA LEU A 144 0.19 0.27 9.18
C LEU A 144 0.56 -0.84 10.17
N LYS A 145 -0.16 -0.92 11.30
CA LYS A 145 -0.08 -2.04 12.24
C LYS A 145 -1.44 -2.62 12.56
N TYR A 146 -1.46 -3.90 12.88
CA TYR A 146 -2.65 -4.63 13.34
C TYR A 146 -2.26 -5.62 14.43
N GLY A 147 -3.18 -5.93 15.35
CA GLY A 147 -2.93 -6.84 16.47
C GLY A 147 -1.91 -6.31 17.49
N VAL A 148 -1.76 -4.99 17.56
CA VAL A 148 -0.98 -4.31 18.61
C VAL A 148 -1.72 -4.45 19.93
N ASP A 149 -1.00 -4.73 21.02
CA ASP A 149 -1.61 -4.84 22.35
C ASP A 149 -2.35 -3.53 22.73
N GLY A 150 -3.58 -3.67 23.22
CA GLY A 150 -4.45 -2.53 23.55
C GLY A 150 -5.03 -1.76 22.34
N SER A 151 -4.91 -2.28 21.11
CA SER A 151 -5.53 -1.67 19.91
C SER A 151 -6.99 -2.05 19.67
N ASP A 152 -7.55 -2.93 20.51
CA ASP A 152 -8.90 -3.51 20.35
C ASP A 152 -9.15 -4.13 18.95
N GLY A 153 -8.10 -4.67 18.33
CA GLY A 153 -8.20 -5.29 17.00
C GLY A 153 -8.42 -4.27 15.88
N LYS A 154 -7.99 -3.03 16.06
CA LYS A 154 -8.04 -2.00 15.01
C LYS A 154 -6.81 -2.02 14.12
N LEU A 155 -6.99 -1.64 12.86
CA LEU A 155 -5.90 -1.31 11.96
C LEU A 155 -5.45 0.12 12.26
N GLN A 156 -4.16 0.32 12.51
CA GLN A 156 -3.61 1.59 12.98
C GLN A 156 -2.62 2.13 11.96
N TRP A 157 -2.74 3.39 11.59
CA TRP A 157 -1.66 4.11 10.93
C TRP A 157 -0.72 4.70 11.98
N MET A 158 0.57 4.35 11.85
CA MET A 158 1.62 4.69 12.78
C MET A 158 2.58 5.70 12.15
N THR A 159 3.06 6.65 12.96
CA THR A 159 4.23 7.47 12.65
C THR A 159 5.23 7.39 13.80
N ASP A 160 6.49 7.06 13.49
CA ASP A 160 7.56 6.87 14.49
C ASP A 160 7.12 5.99 15.68
N GLY A 161 6.45 4.87 15.38
CA GLY A 161 5.98 3.90 16.36
C GLY A 161 4.75 4.32 17.18
N LYS A 162 4.07 5.43 16.84
CA LYS A 162 2.86 5.91 17.55
C LYS A 162 1.65 5.97 16.63
N SER A 163 0.53 5.41 17.09
CA SER A 163 -0.75 5.50 16.37
C SER A 163 -1.19 6.96 16.24
N GLN A 164 -1.44 7.38 15.00
CA GLN A 164 -2.00 8.70 14.69
C GLN A 164 -3.48 8.60 14.27
N PHE A 165 -3.87 7.45 13.74
CA PHE A 165 -5.22 7.17 13.28
C PHE A 165 -5.50 5.67 13.39
N ASP A 166 -6.71 5.30 13.78
CA ASP A 166 -7.18 3.92 13.81
C ASP A 166 -8.48 3.77 13.03
N MET A 167 -8.69 2.56 12.51
CA MET A 167 -9.88 2.19 11.77
C MET A 167 -10.25 0.74 12.10
N ASP A 168 -11.54 0.43 12.03
CA ASP A 168 -12.00 -0.95 12.15
C ASP A 168 -11.49 -1.74 10.95
N PHE A 169 -10.96 -2.94 11.19
CA PHE A 169 -10.45 -3.80 10.14
C PHE A 169 -11.42 -4.93 9.87
N ASP A 170 -12.58 -4.60 9.33
CA ASP A 170 -13.64 -5.58 9.05
C ASP A 170 -13.27 -6.48 7.86
N ALA A 171 -13.80 -7.70 7.87
CA ALA A 171 -13.62 -8.61 6.75
C ALA A 171 -14.27 -8.04 5.49
N ASP A 172 -13.62 -8.25 4.34
CA ASP A 172 -14.10 -7.88 3.00
C ASP A 172 -14.29 -6.38 2.75
N VAL A 173 -13.82 -5.53 3.67
CA VAL A 173 -13.72 -4.08 3.48
C VAL A 173 -12.37 -3.73 2.87
N TRP A 174 -12.41 -3.08 1.71
CA TRP A 174 -11.21 -2.49 1.10
C TRP A 174 -10.88 -1.17 1.78
N HIS A 175 -9.67 -1.05 2.31
CA HIS A 175 -9.06 0.19 2.79
C HIS A 175 -8.12 0.70 1.71
N ASN A 176 -8.46 1.83 1.11
CA ASN A 176 -7.63 2.51 0.14
C ASN A 176 -6.75 3.49 0.91
N VAL A 177 -5.42 3.40 0.78
CA VAL A 177 -4.47 4.25 1.50
C VAL A 177 -3.54 4.99 0.55
N ALA A 178 -3.17 6.22 0.91
CA ALA A 178 -1.97 6.88 0.38
C ALA A 178 -1.17 7.52 1.51
N TYR A 179 0.15 7.27 1.53
CA TYR A 179 1.06 8.07 2.34
C TYR A 179 1.57 9.26 1.52
N GLY A 180 1.20 10.48 1.92
CA GLY A 180 1.70 11.71 1.35
C GLY A 180 3.00 12.15 2.01
N ILE A 181 4.12 11.64 1.53
CA ILE A 181 5.44 11.83 2.15
C ILE A 181 6.16 12.98 1.49
N ASP A 182 6.58 13.97 2.27
CA ASP A 182 7.54 14.97 1.85
C ASP A 182 8.91 14.59 2.42
N PHE A 183 9.79 14.05 1.58
CA PHE A 183 11.13 13.64 1.99
C PHE A 183 12.05 14.83 2.31
N ASP A 184 11.79 16.01 1.74
CA ASP A 184 12.60 17.20 1.98
C ASP A 184 12.18 17.89 3.28
N ALA A 185 10.86 18.00 3.52
CA ALA A 185 10.30 18.54 4.75
C ALA A 185 10.27 17.53 5.92
N LYS A 186 10.49 16.23 5.63
CA LYS A 186 10.43 15.11 6.58
C LYS A 186 9.07 15.01 7.29
N THR A 187 8.00 15.10 6.52
CA THR A 187 6.62 14.98 7.00
C THR A 187 5.89 13.87 6.27
N VAL A 188 4.91 13.26 6.93
CA VAL A 188 4.02 12.27 6.34
C VAL A 188 2.57 12.63 6.64
N GLU A 189 1.74 12.54 5.61
CA GLU A 189 0.28 12.66 5.69
C GLU A 189 -0.35 11.31 5.36
N PHE A 190 -1.56 11.09 5.86
CA PHE A 190 -2.32 9.88 5.66
C PHE A 190 -3.66 10.19 5.00
N TYR A 191 -3.89 9.56 3.86
CA TYR A 191 -5.11 9.62 3.11
C TYR A 191 -5.76 8.24 3.12
N HIS A 192 -7.05 8.19 3.41
CA HIS A 192 -7.79 6.94 3.57
C HIS A 192 -9.21 7.08 3.05
N SER A 193 -9.70 6.01 2.41
CA SER A 193 -11.12 5.79 2.11
C SER A 193 -11.43 4.31 2.15
N THR A 194 -12.70 3.93 2.06
CA THR A 194 -13.11 2.52 1.96
C THR A 194 -13.91 2.24 0.69
N GLY A 195 -13.83 0.99 0.21
CA GLY A 195 -14.61 0.54 -0.94
C GLY A 195 -14.36 1.39 -2.20
N ALA A 196 -15.42 2.03 -2.69
CA ALA A 196 -15.40 2.87 -3.89
C ALA A 196 -15.30 4.38 -3.61
N ASP A 197 -15.23 4.79 -2.34
CA ASP A 197 -15.20 6.19 -1.97
C ASP A 197 -13.88 6.84 -2.40
N GLU A 198 -13.95 8.07 -2.92
CA GLU A 198 -12.77 8.81 -3.36
C GLU A 198 -11.87 9.16 -2.18
N GLN A 199 -10.55 9.03 -2.37
CA GLN A 199 -9.57 9.57 -1.43
C GLN A 199 -9.48 11.08 -1.60
N GLY A 200 -9.65 11.84 -0.51
CA GLY A 200 -9.42 13.28 -0.52
C GLY A 200 -7.93 13.61 -0.50
N LEU A 201 -7.24 13.50 -1.64
CA LEU A 201 -5.82 13.85 -1.82
C LEU A 201 -5.58 15.38 -1.85
#